data_AF-A0A0K6IYM2-F1
#
_entry.id   AF-A0A0K6IYM2-F1
#
_cell.length_a   1.000
_cell.length_b   1.000
_cell.length_c   1.000
_cell.angle_alpha   90.00
_cell.angle_beta   90.00
_cell.angle_gamma   90.00
#
_symmetry.space_group_name_H-M   'P 1'
#
loop_
_entity.id
_entity.type
_entity.pdbx_description
1 polymer ?
#
loop_
_entity_poly.entity_id
_entity_poly.type
_entity_poly.pdbx_seq_one_letter_code
_entity_poly.pdbx_strand_id
1 'polypeptide(L)'
;MSGLTLIKAAAPQARDFTNRRVRKPDGQDEAERLRNRTKSRTRARVEHPFHVLKRLWGFVKVRYRGLAKNANRVFTALAMVNLYMAARRVPALVRP
;
A
#
# COMPACT_ATOMS: atom_id res chain seq x y z
N MET A 1 0.74 -23.84 -13.09
CA MET A 1 1.74 -23.45 -12.06
C MET A 1 1.13 -22.37 -11.17
N SER A 2 1.19 -22.49 -9.85
CA SER A 2 0.59 -21.48 -8.94
C SER A 2 1.47 -20.23 -8.86
N GLY A 3 0.89 -19.05 -8.61
CA GLY A 3 1.69 -17.80 -8.51
C GLY A 3 2.80 -17.86 -7.46
N LEU A 4 2.61 -18.63 -6.39
CA LEU A 4 3.60 -18.89 -5.35
C LEU A 4 4.87 -19.56 -5.91
N THR A 5 4.72 -20.55 -6.80
CA THR A 5 5.88 -21.29 -7.32
C THR A 5 6.76 -20.39 -8.18
N LEU A 6 6.16 -19.41 -8.85
CA LEU A 6 6.89 -18.44 -9.67
C LEU A 6 7.64 -17.41 -8.81
N ILE A 7 7.00 -16.91 -7.75
CA ILE A 7 7.64 -15.99 -6.79
C ILE A 7 8.80 -16.67 -6.07
N LYS A 8 8.60 -17.90 -5.58
CA LYS A 8 9.65 -18.64 -4.88
C LYS A 8 10.83 -19.02 -5.77
N ALA A 9 10.59 -19.26 -7.06
CA ALA A 9 11.68 -19.51 -8.02
C ALA A 9 12.63 -18.31 -8.15
N ALA A 10 12.09 -17.09 -8.12
CA ALA A 10 12.90 -15.86 -8.16
C ALA A 10 13.42 -15.42 -6.78
N ALA A 11 12.65 -15.68 -5.71
CA ALA A 11 12.94 -15.25 -4.35
C ALA A 11 12.53 -16.33 -3.34
N PRO A 12 13.44 -17.24 -2.96
CA PRO A 12 13.12 -18.41 -2.14
C PRO A 12 12.52 -18.06 -0.76
N GLN A 13 12.96 -16.94 -0.18
CA GLN A 13 12.54 -16.46 1.14
C GLN A 13 11.27 -15.58 1.10
N ALA A 14 10.69 -15.33 -0.08
CA ALA A 14 9.54 -14.46 -0.20
C ALA A 14 8.29 -15.07 0.44
N ARG A 15 7.62 -14.28 1.29
CA ARG A 15 6.32 -14.63 1.86
C ARG A 15 5.21 -14.33 0.85
N ASP A 16 4.20 -15.21 0.80
CA ASP A 16 3.09 -15.05 -0.13
C ASP A 16 1.98 -14.13 0.42
N PHE A 17 1.92 -12.94 -0.16
CA PHE A 17 0.85 -11.99 0.10
C PHE A 17 -0.20 -11.92 -1.01
N THR A 18 -0.20 -12.85 -1.96
CA THR A 18 -1.23 -12.88 -3.01
C THR A 18 -2.61 -13.12 -2.40
N ASN A 19 -3.61 -12.41 -2.92
CA ASN A 19 -5.00 -12.61 -2.54
C ASN A 19 -5.59 -13.64 -3.50
N ARG A 20 -5.96 -14.80 -2.95
CA ARG A 20 -6.51 -15.90 -3.75
C ARG A 20 -7.93 -15.56 -4.18
N ARG A 21 -8.17 -15.56 -5.49
CA ARG A 21 -9.49 -15.35 -6.05
C ARG A 21 -10.31 -16.62 -5.85
N VAL A 22 -11.52 -16.47 -5.33
CA VAL A 22 -12.46 -17.58 -5.26
C VAL A 22 -13.63 -17.32 -6.19
N ARG A 23 -13.97 -18.33 -7.00
CA ARG A 23 -15.00 -18.24 -8.03
C ARG A 23 -16.40 -18.61 -7.52
N LYS A 24 -16.49 -19.46 -6.49
CA LYS A 24 -17.74 -19.85 -5.82
C LYS A 24 -17.61 -19.69 -4.29
N PRO A 25 -18.62 -19.16 -3.58
CA PRO A 25 -18.61 -19.02 -2.12
C PRO A 25 -18.54 -20.34 -1.35
N ASP A 26 -19.06 -21.40 -1.98
CA ASP A 26 -19.33 -22.68 -1.32
C ASP A 26 -18.04 -23.49 -1.15
N GLY A 27 -17.78 -23.93 0.09
CA GLY A 27 -16.58 -24.71 0.44
C GLY A 27 -15.31 -23.88 0.66
N GLN A 28 -15.42 -22.55 0.84
CA GLN A 28 -14.27 -21.73 1.20
C GLN A 28 -13.81 -21.98 2.63
N ASP A 29 -12.54 -22.36 2.80
CA ASP A 29 -11.87 -22.35 4.10
C ASP A 29 -12.00 -20.95 4.74
N GLU A 30 -12.65 -20.90 5.90
CA GLU A 30 -12.85 -19.65 6.64
C GLU A 30 -11.52 -18.98 6.97
N ALA A 31 -10.47 -19.77 7.23
CA ALA A 31 -9.15 -19.24 7.52
C ALA A 31 -8.53 -18.54 6.30
N GLU A 32 -8.81 -19.00 5.07
CA GLU A 32 -8.37 -18.33 3.86
C GLU A 32 -9.15 -17.01 3.64
N ARG A 33 -10.47 -17.02 3.90
CA ARG A 33 -11.32 -15.81 3.82
C ARG A 33 -10.85 -14.72 4.78
N LEU A 34 -10.57 -15.08 6.03
CA LEU A 34 -10.03 -14.18 7.06
C LEU A 34 -8.68 -13.59 6.65
N ARG A 35 -7.77 -14.41 6.11
CA ARG A 35 -6.47 -13.94 5.60
C ARG A 35 -6.65 -12.91 4.48
N ASN A 36 -7.51 -13.20 3.51
CA ASN A 36 -7.78 -12.29 2.39
C ASN A 36 -8.45 -10.99 2.88
N ARG A 37 -9.36 -11.07 3.85
CA ARG A 37 -10.00 -9.89 4.46
C ARG A 37 -8.98 -8.97 5.14
N THR A 38 -8.05 -9.53 5.91
CA THR A 38 -6.98 -8.76 6.56
C THR A 38 -6.06 -8.09 5.52
N LYS A 39 -5.64 -8.83 4.49
CA LYS A 39 -4.84 -8.28 3.38
C LYS A 39 -5.56 -7.11 2.69
N SER A 40 -6.83 -7.29 2.33
CA SER A 40 -7.63 -6.25 1.67
C SER A 40 -7.84 -5.03 2.58
N ARG A 41 -8.10 -5.22 3.87
CA ARG A 41 -8.24 -4.12 4.85
C ARG A 41 -6.97 -3.28 4.93
N THR A 42 -5.81 -3.93 5.03
CA THR A 42 -4.52 -3.23 5.05
C THR A 42 -4.27 -2.50 3.72
N ARG A 43 -4.59 -3.14 2.59
CA ARG A 43 -4.43 -2.56 1.26
C ARG A 43 -5.27 -1.28 1.08
N ALA A 44 -6.55 -1.31 1.46
CA ALA A 44 -7.42 -0.14 1.39
C ALA A 44 -6.88 1.03 2.23
N ARG A 45 -6.29 0.75 3.40
CA ARG A 45 -5.68 1.79 4.25
C ARG A 45 -4.46 2.45 3.61
N VAL A 46 -3.61 1.68 2.92
CA VAL A 46 -2.40 2.23 2.28
C VAL A 46 -2.68 2.85 0.91
N GLU A 47 -3.73 2.42 0.21
CA GLU A 47 -4.11 3.01 -1.08
C GLU A 47 -4.45 4.51 -0.96
N HIS A 48 -5.02 4.94 0.16
CA HIS A 48 -5.34 6.35 0.39
C HIS A 48 -4.11 7.28 0.44
N PRO A 49 -3.09 7.07 1.31
CA PRO A 49 -1.89 7.90 1.30
C PRO A 49 -1.12 7.81 -0.03
N PHE A 50 -1.09 6.64 -0.68
CA PHE A 50 -0.50 6.52 -2.02
C PHE A 50 -1.27 7.31 -3.08
N HIS A 51 -2.61 7.40 -2.96
CA HIS A 51 -3.41 8.22 -3.85
C HIS A 51 -3.08 9.72 -3.67
N VAL A 52 -3.00 10.20 -2.43
CA VAL A 52 -2.58 11.58 -2.12
C VAL A 52 -1.21 11.85 -2.76
N LEU A 53 -0.23 10.99 -2.48
CA LEU A 53 1.13 11.15 -2.96
C LEU A 53 1.23 11.14 -4.50
N LYS A 54 0.62 10.15 -5.16
CA LYS A 54 0.80 9.94 -6.60
C LYS A 54 -0.14 10.76 -7.46
N ARG A 55 -1.40 10.94 -7.05
CA ARG A 55 -2.44 11.60 -7.85
C ARG A 55 -2.57 13.07 -7.50
N LEU A 56 -2.73 13.41 -6.22
CA LEU A 56 -2.93 14.81 -5.82
C LEU A 56 -1.63 15.61 -5.91
N TRP A 57 -0.50 15.05 -5.46
CA TRP A 57 0.79 15.74 -5.46
C TRP A 57 1.69 15.41 -6.66
N GLY A 58 1.23 14.54 -7.57
CA GLY A 58 1.94 14.23 -8.81
C GLY A 58 3.29 13.52 -8.62
N PHE A 59 3.50 12.80 -7.51
CA PHE A 59 4.72 12.01 -7.29
C PHE A 59 4.72 10.72 -8.12
N VAL A 60 4.85 10.86 -9.44
CA VAL A 60 4.77 9.73 -10.40
C VAL A 60 6.15 9.33 -10.94
N LYS A 61 7.11 10.26 -10.95
CA LYS A 61 8.46 10.04 -11.51
C LYS A 61 9.55 10.43 -10.51
N VAL A 62 10.66 9.68 -10.57
CA VAL A 62 11.93 10.05 -9.93
C VAL A 62 12.48 11.31 -10.62
N ARG A 63 13.13 12.19 -9.85
CA ARG A 63 13.61 13.48 -10.35
C ARG A 63 15.11 13.64 -10.19
N TYR A 64 15.69 13.05 -9.15
CA TYR A 64 17.10 13.21 -8.85
C TYR A 64 17.93 12.07 -9.44
N ARG A 65 19.21 12.35 -9.70
CA ARG A 65 20.19 11.30 -10.01
C ARG A 65 20.63 10.64 -8.69
N GLY A 66 20.49 9.32 -8.63
CA GLY A 66 20.86 8.50 -7.47
C GLY A 66 19.69 8.08 -6.58
N LEU A 67 19.77 6.85 -6.05
CA LEU A 67 18.72 6.26 -5.22
C LEU A 67 18.55 6.99 -3.89
N ALA A 68 19.64 7.35 -3.21
CA ALA A 68 19.59 8.02 -1.91
C ALA A 68 18.80 9.35 -1.95
N LYS A 69 19.02 10.18 -2.97
CA LYS A 69 18.31 11.46 -3.13
C LYS A 69 16.81 11.26 -3.39
N ASN A 70 16.44 10.25 -4.18
CA ASN A 70 15.04 9.93 -4.42
C ASN A 70 14.38 9.29 -3.18
N ALA A 71 15.10 8.48 -2.41
CA ALA A 71 14.61 7.89 -1.17
C ALA A 71 14.26 8.99 -0.17
N ASN A 72 15.18 9.94 0.07
CA ASN A 72 14.93 11.09 0.93
C ASN A 72 13.70 11.88 0.48
N ARG A 73 13.57 12.16 -0.82
CA ARG A 73 12.40 12.85 -1.39
C ARG A 73 11.09 12.10 -1.13
N VAL A 74 11.08 10.76 -1.28
CA VAL A 74 9.91 9.93 -0.99
C VAL A 74 9.58 9.96 0.51
N PHE A 75 10.58 9.86 1.39
CA PHE A 75 10.36 9.87 2.85
C PHE A 75 9.77 11.20 3.32
N THR A 76 10.33 12.33 2.87
CA THR A 76 9.76 13.65 3.17
C THR A 76 8.32 13.76 2.66
N ALA A 77 8.04 13.31 1.44
CA ALA A 77 6.70 13.35 0.89
C ALA A 77 5.71 12.48 1.69
N LEU A 78 6.11 11.27 2.10
CA LEU A 78 5.28 10.41 2.94
C LEU A 78 5.03 11.02 4.33
N ALA A 79 6.03 11.67 4.94
CA ALA A 79 5.84 12.39 6.19
C ALA A 79 4.80 13.51 6.03
N MET A 80 4.88 14.28 4.95
CA MET A 80 3.86 15.30 4.63
C MET A 80 2.48 14.69 4.41
N VAL A 81 2.36 13.53 3.74
CA VAL A 81 1.06 12.86 3.57
C VAL A 81 0.45 12.52 4.93
N ASN A 82 1.25 12.03 5.86
CA ASN A 82 0.78 11.73 7.22
C ASN A 82 0.25 12.99 7.92
N LEU A 83 0.96 14.13 7.79
CA LEU A 83 0.50 15.41 8.33
C LEU A 83 -0.80 15.88 7.66
N TYR A 84 -0.90 15.79 6.34
CA TYR A 84 -2.11 16.13 5.59
C TYR A 84 -3.32 15.29 6.04
N MET A 85 -3.12 13.98 6.23
CA MET A 85 -4.17 13.09 6.71
C MET A 85 -4.56 13.37 8.18
N ALA A 86 -3.59 13.75 9.02
CA ALA A 86 -3.83 14.14 10.41
C ALA A 86 -4.59 15.47 10.50
N ALA A 87 -4.21 16.47 9.70
CA ALA A 87 -4.86 17.78 9.65
C ALA A 87 -6.36 17.67 9.30
N ARG A 88 -6.74 16.73 8.43
CA ARG A 88 -8.16 16.46 8.11
C ARG A 88 -8.96 15.85 9.28
N ARG A 89 -8.29 15.29 10.29
CA ARG A 89 -8.93 14.68 11.46
C ARG A 89 -9.06 15.65 12.63
N VAL A 90 -8.35 16.76 12.59
CA VAL A 90 -8.43 17.81 13.62
C VAL A 90 -9.24 18.96 13.05
N PRO A 91 -10.50 19.17 13.48
CA PRO A 91 -11.25 20.35 13.07
C PRO A 91 -10.58 21.59 13.67
N ALA A 92 -9.83 22.31 12.83
CA ALA A 92 -9.39 23.69 12.94
C ALA A 92 -9.02 24.23 14.34
N LEU A 93 -7.72 24.37 14.60
CA LEU A 93 -7.20 25.53 15.37
C LEU A 93 -6.76 26.65 14.41
N VAL A 94 -7.44 26.81 13.28
CA VAL A 94 -7.22 27.93 12.35
C VAL A 94 -8.57 28.30 11.76
N ARG A 95 -9.27 29.19 12.46
CA ARG A 95 -10.21 30.12 11.85
C ARG A 95 -9.46 31.45 11.70
N PRO A 96 -9.56 32.17 10.56
CA PRO A 96 -9.38 33.62 10.60
C PRO A 96 -10.49 34.27 11.44
#